data_AF-A0A3B9WZP8-F1
#
_entry.id   AF-A0A3B9WZP8-F1
#
_cell.length_a   1.000
_cell.length_b   1.000
_cell.length_c   1.000
_cell.angle_alpha   90.00
_cell.angle_beta   90.00
_cell.angle_gamma   90.00
#
_symmetry.space_group_name_H-M   'P 1'
#
loop_
_entity.id
_entity.type
_entity.pdbx_description
1 polymer ?
#
loop_
_entity_poly.entity_id
_entity_poly.type
_entity_poly.pdbx_seq_one_letter_code
_entity_poly.pdbx_strand_id
1 'polypeptide(L)' 'MTLIASYKSKKEMKASIGQPLLYIETSMFGAEYISNGTITVANRPHITGTGREWFGRVTMENDRIVGVS' A
#
# COMPACT_ATOMS: atom_id res chain seq x y z
N MET A 1 -9.95 -7.94 2.33
CA MET A 1 -10.06 -6.54 2.75
C MET A 1 -8.73 -5.88 2.34
N THR A 2 -8.71 -4.59 1.99
CA THR A 2 -7.63 -3.99 1.16
C THR A 2 -7.15 -2.69 1.80
N LEU A 3 -5.85 -2.59 2.12
CA LEU A 3 -5.25 -1.35 2.61
C LEU A 3 -5.32 -0.24 1.56
N ILE A 4 -5.50 0.99 2.02
CA ILE A 4 -5.41 2.16 1.14
C ILE A 4 -3.95 2.58 1.02
N ALA A 5 -3.40 2.50 -0.18
CA ALA A 5 -2.04 2.95 -0.48
C ALA A 5 -2.03 4.47 -0.73
N SER A 6 -1.29 5.22 0.10
CA SER A 6 -1.20 6.68 -0.01
C SER A 6 -0.11 7.12 -0.99
N TYR A 7 -0.24 6.69 -2.26
CA TYR A 7 0.64 7.10 -3.37
C TYR A 7 -0.19 7.53 -4.58
N LYS A 8 0.26 8.56 -5.28
CA LYS A 8 -0.43 9.12 -6.46
C LYS A 8 -0.50 8.11 -7.61
N SER A 9 0.47 7.21 -7.69
CA SER A 9 0.52 6.14 -8.70
C SER A 9 1.28 4.91 -8.23
N LYS A 10 1.04 3.76 -8.87
CA LYS A 10 1.84 2.53 -8.66
C LYS A 10 3.33 2.73 -8.96
N LYS A 11 3.68 3.63 -9.90
CA LYS A 11 5.08 3.94 -10.23
C LYS A 11 5.81 4.64 -9.08
N GLU A 12 5.13 5.57 -8.41
CA GLU A 12 5.66 6.26 -7.23
C GLU A 12 5.87 5.28 -6.07
N MET A 13 4.92 4.38 -5.86
CA MET A 13 5.07 3.31 -4.88
C MET A 13 6.26 2.40 -5.19
N LYS A 14 6.47 2.02 -6.47
CA LYS A 14 7.66 1.28 -6.91
C LYS A 14 8.96 2.01 -6.62
N ALA A 15 8.98 3.34 -6.71
CA ALA A 15 10.14 4.14 -6.37
C ALA A 15 10.44 4.16 -4.85
N SER A 16 9.49 3.70 -4.02
CA SER A 16 9.62 3.61 -2.56
C SER A 16 10.08 2.22 -2.07
N ILE A 17 10.57 1.33 -2.95
CA ILE A 17 11.20 0.07 -2.54
C ILE A 17 12.36 0.37 -1.57
N GLY A 18 12.41 -0.38 -0.47
CA GLY A 18 13.32 -0.18 0.66
C GLY A 18 12.76 0.73 1.77
N GLN A 19 11.66 1.43 1.53
CA GLN A 19 10.96 2.26 2.53
C GLN A 19 9.79 1.50 3.17
N PRO A 20 9.31 1.94 4.35
CA PRO A 20 8.04 1.47 4.90
C PRO A 20 6.87 1.78 3.97
N LEU A 21 5.82 0.97 4.05
CA LEU A 21 4.59 1.20 3.29
C LEU A 21 3.87 2.45 3.81
N LEU A 22 3.53 3.39 2.93
CA LEU A 22 2.60 4.47 3.23
C LEU A 22 1.17 3.98 2.99
N TYR A 23 0.46 3.68 4.06
CA TYR A 23 -0.90 3.17 4.00
C TYR A 23 -1.83 3.83 5.02
N ILE A 24 -3.13 3.68 4.77
CA ILE A 24 -4.19 3.97 5.72
C ILE A 24 -4.88 2.64 6.02
N GLU A 25 -4.96 2.29 7.30
CA GLU A 25 -5.70 1.13 7.77
C GLU A 25 -7.20 1.38 7.60
N THR A 26 -7.91 0.39 7.06
CA THR A 26 -9.37 0.50 6.81
C THR A 26 -10.16 -0.59 7.50
N SER A 27 -9.50 -1.60 8.04
CA SER A 27 -10.15 -2.66 8.78
C SER A 27 -10.59 -2.17 10.16
N MET A 28 -11.85 -2.44 10.49
CA MET A 28 -12.36 -2.34 11.85
C MET A 28 -12.27 -3.69 12.60
N PHE A 29 -11.70 -4.72 11.98
CA PHE A 29 -11.61 -6.09 12.49
C PHE A 29 -10.18 -6.51 12.87
N GLY A 30 -9.28 -5.53 13.06
CA GLY A 30 -7.85 -5.74 13.36
C GLY A 30 -6.94 -5.29 12.22
N ALA A 31 -5.64 -5.20 12.48
CA ALA A 31 -4.66 -4.71 11.50
C ALA A 31 -4.56 -5.65 10.29
N GLU A 32 -4.71 -5.10 9.09
CA GLU A 32 -4.44 -5.81 7.83
C GLU A 32 -2.97 -5.74 7.43
N TYR A 33 -2.25 -4.77 7.99
CA TYR A 33 -0.82 -4.64 7.76
C TYR A 33 -0.04 -5.83 8.34
N ILE A 34 0.86 -6.37 7.54
CA ILE A 34 1.80 -7.43 7.93
C ILE A 34 3.23 -7.00 7.58
N SER A 35 4.15 -7.24 8.52
CA SER A 35 5.59 -6.87 8.38
C SER A 35 6.30 -7.71 7.31
N ASN A 36 5.84 -8.94 7.09
CA ASN A 36 6.39 -9.88 6.12
C ASN A 36 5.26 -10.53 5.32
N GLY A 37 5.41 -10.61 4.00
CA GLY A 37 4.44 -11.26 3.13
C GLY A 37 3.96 -10.35 2.01
N THR A 38 2.73 -10.55 1.55
CA THR A 38 2.20 -9.83 0.40
C THR A 38 0.82 -9.27 0.69
N ILE A 39 0.65 -7.96 0.48
CA ILE A 39 -0.57 -7.22 0.81
C ILE A 39 -1.19 -6.70 -0.48
N THR A 40 -2.51 -6.83 -0.59
CA THR A 40 -3.27 -6.19 -1.66
C THR A 40 -3.63 -4.77 -1.22
N VAL A 41 -3.38 -3.80 -2.07
CA VAL A 41 -3.59 -2.38 -1.78
C VAL A 41 -4.33 -1.69 -2.91
N ALA A 42 -4.98 -0.57 -2.60
CA ALA A 42 -5.56 0.32 -3.60
C ALA A 42 -5.36 1.78 -3.22
N ASN A 43 -5.04 2.65 -4.18
CA ASN A 43 -5.22 4.08 -3.95
C ASN A 43 -6.68 4.44 -4.20
N ARG A 44 -7.28 5.18 -3.28
CA ARG A 44 -8.66 5.66 -3.37
C ARG A 44 -8.64 7.19 -3.31
N PRO A 45 -8.65 7.91 -4.45
CA PRO A 45 -8.47 9.37 -4.47
C PRO A 45 -9.52 10.15 -3.66
N HIS A 46 -10.73 9.61 -3.52
CA HIS A 46 -11.76 10.21 -2.67
C HIS A 46 -11.42 10.12 -1.16
N ILE A 47 -10.44 9.30 -0.77
CA ILE A 47 -9.92 9.17 0.59
C ILE A 47 -8.54 9.82 0.71
N THR A 48 -7.61 9.55 -0.22
CA THR A 48 -6.23 10.06 -0.17
C THR A 48 -6.09 11.49 -0.69
N GLY A 49 -7.10 12.02 -1.39
CA GLY A 49 -7.09 13.36 -1.98
C GLY A 49 -6.11 13.54 -3.15
N THR A 50 -5.46 12.47 -3.63
CA THR A 50 -4.41 12.58 -4.64
C THR A 50 -4.43 11.44 -5.66
N GLY A 51 -3.91 11.73 -6.86
CA GLY A 51 -3.70 10.74 -7.92
C GLY A 51 -5.00 10.21 -8.52
N ARG A 52 -4.92 9.00 -9.09
CA ARG A 52 -6.05 8.26 -9.67
C ARG A 52 -6.26 6.94 -8.93
N GLU A 53 -7.44 6.36 -9.05
CA GLU A 53 -7.69 5.03 -8.48
C GLU A 53 -6.82 3.99 -9.20
N TRP A 54 -6.19 3.12 -8.41
CA TRP A 54 -5.42 1.99 -8.91
C TRP A 54 -5.35 0.89 -7.86
N PHE A 55 -5.16 -0.34 -8.32
CA PHE A 55 -4.98 -1.53 -7.49
C PHE A 55 -3.56 -2.07 -7.66
N GLY A 56 -2.99 -2.59 -6.59
CA GLY A 56 -1.66 -3.15 -6.60
C GLY A 56 -1.45 -4.19 -5.53
N ARG A 57 -0.33 -4.88 -5.64
CA ARG A 57 0.12 -5.83 -4.64
C ARG A 57 1.53 -5.50 -4.23
N VAL A 58 1.77 -5.38 -2.94
CA VAL A 58 3.07 -5.04 -2.35
C VAL A 58 3.61 -6.22 -1.57
N THR A 59 4.87 -6.53 -1.79
CA THR A 59 5.61 -7.51 -0.99
C THR A 59 6.39 -6.75 0.07
N MET A 60 6.20 -7.15 1.32
CA MET A 60 6.84 -6.60 2.51
C MET A 60 7.83 -7.61 3.08
N GLU A 61 8.97 -7.11 3.56
CA GLU A 61 9.94 -7.86 4.36
C GLU A 61 10.53 -6.93 5.43
N ASN A 62 10.48 -7.35 6.70
CA ASN A 62 10.95 -6.58 7.86
C ASN A 62 10.46 -5.12 7.83
N ASP A 63 9.15 -4.93 7.63
CA ASP A 63 8.48 -3.63 7.54
C ASP A 63 8.90 -2.72 6.39
N ARG A 64 9.53 -3.29 5.36
CA ARG A 64 9.97 -2.55 4.16
C ARG A 64 9.38 -3.15 2.90
N ILE A 65 9.07 -2.27 1.95
CA ILE A 65 8.66 -2.67 0.60
C ILE A 65 9.85 -3.33 -0.09
N VAL A 66 9.70 -4.56 -0.55
CA VAL A 66 10.69 -5.25 -1.38
C VAL A 66 10.21 -5.47 -2.82
N GLY A 67 8.91 -5.35 -3.07
CA GLY A 67 8.35 -5.49 -4.42
C GLY A 67 6.96 -4.89 -4.57
N VAL A 68 6.61 -4.48 -5.79
CA VAL A 68 5.28 -3.96 -6.13
C VAL A 68 4.86 -4.49 -7.51
N SER A 69 3.63 -4.99 -7.63
CA SER A 69 3.03 -5.52 -8.87
C SER A 69 1.68 -4.87 -9.19
#